data_AF-A0A7V6W3H7-F1
#
_entry.id   AF-A0A7V6W3H7-F1
#
_cell.length_a   1.000
_cell.length_b   1.000
_cell.length_c   1.000
_cell.angle_alpha   90.00
_cell.angle_beta   90.00
_cell.angle_gamma   90.00
#
_symmetry.space_group_name_H-M   'P 1'
#
loop_
_entity.id
_entity.type
_entity.pdbx_description
1 polymer ?
#
loop_
_entity_poly.entity_id
_entity_poly.type
_entity_poly.pdbx_seq_one_letter_code
_entity_poly.pdbx_strand_id
1 'polypeptide(L)'
;MKGQFKKHLKINFMSLFLMSISFISVSLAWFAYSGIIGVSTDIDINSWYIELSKDGEPVSNKMVISLTDLYPGMQPMNERIVIKNKGDSHAQISYSVISARILDEDSYKPEDMDITSEYVQDLLSYGYPFSINMELSKRYVLSGGEDSVFEISISWPLDSGNDEADSIWGRKAYEFIKSEEDKRNIDSDYQIKPSIQVEISVIAEQFIEDETTPDVRYNLGDEILIDVINNTRCDTLSETCIKTNVIDVNNLISNETVTLLPTPYNNYNLSNFFNYEEAINWNVRTRSLTLDDILKVISNDINNSLIKSPNLSDRIIGNYKNEIRLENILTDVKEKEGYFTFSNERFNYLNSVNCFWTNTEYNESLGYAIVKEDELRSIIYGKPKEEECHVIPVIEVDKNILE
;
A
#
# COMPACT_ATOMS: atom_id res chain seq x y z
N MET A 1 2.59 -71.68 52.02
CA MET A 1 3.89 -72.23 51.53
C MET A 1 3.67 -72.76 50.12
N LYS A 2 4.37 -72.24 49.09
CA LYS A 2 5.61 -72.80 48.52
C LYS A 2 5.51 -74.29 48.10
N GLY A 3 4.88 -74.54 46.94
CA GLY A 3 4.88 -75.83 46.24
C GLY A 3 5.88 -75.88 45.07
N GLN A 4 7.17 -75.98 45.39
CA GLN A 4 8.27 -76.46 44.53
C GLN A 4 8.30 -76.06 43.03
N PHE A 5 8.92 -74.91 42.72
CA PHE A 5 9.61 -74.73 41.43
C PHE A 5 10.79 -75.73 41.33
N LYS A 6 10.73 -76.67 40.38
CA LYS A 6 11.86 -77.18 39.55
C LYS A 6 11.46 -78.41 38.75
N LYS A 7 11.59 -78.35 37.41
CA LYS A 7 12.41 -79.28 36.61
C LYS A 7 12.47 -78.94 35.11
N HIS A 8 13.68 -79.05 34.56
CA HIS A 8 14.01 -79.34 33.16
C HIS A 8 13.43 -78.45 32.02
N LEU A 9 13.80 -77.17 32.00
CA LEU A 9 14.03 -76.50 30.72
C LEU A 9 15.37 -76.99 30.14
N LYS A 10 15.35 -78.14 29.44
CA LYS A 10 16.47 -78.60 28.60
C LYS A 10 16.52 -77.72 27.35
N ILE A 11 17.08 -76.51 27.50
CA ILE A 11 17.31 -75.61 26.37
C ILE A 11 18.32 -76.28 25.43
N ASN A 12 17.85 -76.74 24.27
CA ASN A 12 18.72 -77.17 23.19
C ASN A 12 19.42 -75.92 22.64
N PHE A 13 20.75 -75.89 22.67
CA PHE A 13 21.53 -74.73 22.23
C PHE A 13 21.19 -74.30 20.80
N MET A 14 20.91 -75.26 19.91
CA MET A 14 20.48 -74.98 18.53
C MET A 14 19.12 -74.27 18.47
N SER A 15 18.20 -74.54 19.41
CA SER A 15 16.92 -73.83 19.50
C SER A 15 17.12 -72.37 19.93
N LEU A 16 18.02 -72.13 20.90
CA LEU A 16 18.34 -70.77 21.34
C LEU A 16 19.10 -69.99 20.26
N PHE A 17 19.98 -70.64 19.50
CA PHE A 17 20.64 -70.07 18.32
C PHE A 17 19.65 -69.68 17.21
N LEU A 18 18.70 -70.57 16.87
CA LEU A 18 17.64 -70.29 15.90
C LEU A 18 16.70 -69.17 16.38
N MET A 19 16.39 -69.12 17.67
CA MET A 19 15.64 -68.02 18.29
C MET A 19 16.38 -66.70 18.18
N SER A 20 17.69 -66.66 18.48
CA SER A 20 18.52 -65.46 18.31
C SER A 20 18.60 -64.99 16.85
N ILE A 21 18.77 -65.91 15.89
CA ILE A 21 18.71 -65.58 14.46
C ILE A 21 17.34 -65.01 14.09
N SER A 22 16.24 -65.62 14.55
CA SER A 22 14.89 -65.14 14.28
C SER A 22 14.68 -63.70 14.81
N PHE A 23 15.14 -63.40 16.03
CA PHE A 23 15.10 -62.04 16.57
C PHE A 23 15.94 -61.04 15.75
N ILE A 24 17.14 -61.44 15.29
CA ILE A 24 17.99 -60.62 14.42
C ILE A 24 17.33 -60.41 13.04
N SER A 25 16.70 -61.43 12.46
CA SER A 25 15.97 -61.31 11.19
C SER A 25 14.73 -60.43 11.31
N VAL A 26 13.99 -60.50 12.43
CA VAL A 26 12.84 -59.63 12.69
C VAL A 26 13.28 -58.18 12.91
N SER A 27 14.39 -57.93 13.62
CA SER A 27 14.92 -56.57 13.78
C SER A 27 15.52 -56.04 12.48
N LEU A 28 16.20 -56.86 11.66
CA LEU A 28 16.66 -56.44 10.32
C LEU A 28 15.48 -56.15 9.39
N ALA A 29 14.42 -56.95 9.44
CA ALA A 29 13.21 -56.72 8.65
C ALA A 29 12.52 -55.42 9.06
N TRP A 30 12.41 -55.14 10.36
CA TRP A 30 11.91 -53.85 10.86
C TRP A 30 12.84 -52.68 10.49
N PHE A 31 14.15 -52.85 10.56
CA PHE A 31 15.13 -51.82 10.22
C PHE A 31 15.12 -51.50 8.72
N ALA A 32 15.02 -52.52 7.86
CA ALA A 32 14.82 -52.36 6.43
C ALA A 32 13.45 -51.74 6.12
N TYR A 33 12.39 -52.13 6.84
CA TYR A 33 11.07 -51.53 6.70
C TYR A 33 11.05 -50.05 7.12
N SER A 34 11.79 -49.64 8.17
CA SER A 34 12.01 -48.23 8.52
C SER A 34 13.02 -47.50 7.63
N GLY A 35 13.72 -48.21 6.75
CA GLY A 35 14.53 -47.61 5.68
C GLY A 35 13.78 -47.48 4.35
N ILE A 36 12.73 -48.29 4.15
CA ILE A 36 11.83 -48.26 2.99
C ILE A 36 10.64 -47.34 3.25
N ILE A 37 10.11 -47.34 4.48
CA ILE A 37 9.53 -46.13 5.10
C ILE A 37 10.68 -45.28 5.63
N GLY A 38 11.60 -44.90 4.74
CA GLY A 38 12.04 -43.52 4.79
C GLY A 38 10.76 -42.70 4.65
N VAL A 39 10.47 -41.85 5.64
CA VAL A 39 9.34 -40.93 5.50
C VAL A 39 9.69 -40.09 4.28
N SER A 40 8.91 -40.23 3.21
CA SER A 40 8.90 -39.27 2.11
C SER A 40 8.24 -38.01 2.65
N THR A 41 8.99 -37.29 3.50
CA THR A 41 9.04 -35.85 3.40
C THR A 41 9.68 -35.54 2.06
N ASP A 42 8.88 -35.74 1.01
CA ASP A 42 8.79 -34.77 -0.06
C ASP A 42 8.45 -33.47 0.68
N ILE A 43 9.50 -32.76 1.09
CA ILE A 43 9.35 -31.40 1.58
C ILE A 43 8.98 -30.65 0.32
N ASP A 44 7.68 -30.50 0.10
CA ASP A 44 7.15 -29.63 -0.94
C ASP A 44 7.55 -28.22 -0.49
N ILE A 45 8.72 -27.78 -0.98
CA ILE A 45 9.23 -26.43 -0.73
C ILE A 45 8.38 -25.54 -1.62
N ASN A 46 7.19 -25.20 -1.12
CA ASN A 46 6.26 -24.28 -1.74
C ASN A 46 7.00 -22.96 -1.98
N SER A 47 7.54 -22.80 -3.17
CA SER A 47 8.27 -21.60 -3.55
C SER A 47 7.26 -20.50 -3.86
N TRP A 48 7.55 -19.26 -3.45
CA TRP A 48 7.07 -18.14 -4.24
C TRP A 48 7.90 -18.07 -5.51
N TYR A 49 7.31 -17.59 -6.61
CA TYR A 49 8.07 -17.25 -7.81
C TYR A 49 7.44 -15.99 -8.41
N ILE A 50 8.10 -14.85 -8.19
CA ILE A 50 7.59 -13.56 -8.64
C ILE A 50 8.15 -13.24 -10.04
N GLU A 51 7.23 -13.09 -10.99
CA GLU A 51 7.48 -12.55 -12.32
C GLU A 51 7.10 -11.06 -12.29
N LEU A 52 8.06 -10.19 -12.58
CA LEU A 52 7.82 -8.77 -12.82
C LEU A 52 7.72 -8.54 -14.32
N SER A 53 6.77 -7.74 -14.76
CA SER A 53 6.63 -7.39 -16.17
C SER A 53 6.28 -5.92 -16.39
N LYS A 54 6.84 -5.33 -17.44
CA LYS A 54 6.48 -4.02 -17.98
C LYS A 54 6.00 -4.20 -19.42
N ASP A 55 4.83 -3.65 -19.74
CA ASP A 55 4.20 -3.74 -21.07
C ASP A 55 4.04 -5.18 -21.63
N GLY A 56 4.07 -6.19 -20.73
CA GLY A 56 4.00 -7.62 -21.05
C GLY A 56 5.35 -8.34 -21.15
N GLU A 57 6.47 -7.61 -21.19
CA GLU A 57 7.83 -8.17 -21.23
C GLU A 57 8.40 -8.32 -19.81
N PRO A 58 9.16 -9.40 -19.51
CA PRO A 58 9.70 -9.65 -18.18
C PRO A 58 10.86 -8.70 -17.82
N VAL A 59 10.87 -8.19 -16.58
CA VAL A 59 11.89 -7.26 -16.08
C VAL A 59 12.60 -7.79 -14.84
N SER A 60 13.78 -7.22 -14.56
CA SER A 60 14.57 -7.51 -13.35
C SER A 60 13.93 -6.92 -12.10
N ASN A 61 14.22 -7.50 -10.93
CA ASN A 61 13.81 -6.93 -9.64
C ASN A 61 14.55 -5.64 -9.28
N LYS A 62 15.74 -5.42 -9.87
CA LYS A 62 16.41 -4.12 -9.90
C LYS A 62 16.05 -3.38 -11.18
N MET A 63 15.48 -2.19 -11.02
CA MET A 63 14.84 -1.41 -12.08
C MET A 63 15.42 0.01 -12.08
N VAL A 64 15.76 0.54 -13.26
CA VAL A 64 16.32 1.89 -13.39
C VAL A 64 15.33 2.76 -14.13
N ILE A 65 14.58 3.57 -13.38
CA ILE A 65 13.69 4.59 -13.95
C ILE A 65 14.57 5.76 -14.40
N SER A 66 14.31 6.31 -15.59
CA SER A 66 15.13 7.37 -16.20
C SER A 66 14.29 8.32 -17.01
N LEU A 67 14.44 9.63 -16.77
CA LEU A 67 13.79 10.70 -17.53
C LEU A 67 14.84 11.65 -18.08
N THR A 68 14.93 11.79 -19.40
CA THR A 68 15.89 12.69 -20.06
C THR A 68 15.40 14.13 -20.08
N ASP A 69 14.18 14.36 -20.58
CA ASP A 69 13.64 15.71 -20.77
C ASP A 69 12.84 16.14 -19.53
N LEU A 70 13.45 16.98 -18.70
CA LEU A 70 12.88 17.49 -17.45
C LEU A 70 12.69 19.01 -17.55
N TYR A 71 11.45 19.49 -17.42
CA TYR A 71 11.10 20.91 -17.49
C TYR A 71 9.74 21.22 -16.83
N PRO A 72 9.51 22.45 -16.32
CA PRO A 72 8.20 22.86 -15.80
C PRO A 72 7.10 22.71 -16.85
N GLY A 73 5.97 22.12 -16.45
CA GLY A 73 4.80 21.90 -17.32
C GLY A 73 4.92 20.71 -18.26
N MET A 74 5.90 19.82 -18.06
CA MET A 74 5.96 18.54 -18.76
C MET A 74 4.71 17.68 -18.49
N GLN A 75 4.35 16.81 -19.43
CA GLN A 75 3.32 15.80 -19.17
C GLN A 75 3.87 14.75 -18.18
N PRO A 76 3.06 14.28 -17.20
CA PRO A 76 3.49 13.25 -16.25
C PRO A 76 4.00 11.99 -16.96
N MET A 77 5.19 11.54 -16.58
CA MET A 77 5.77 10.27 -17.01
C MET A 77 5.38 9.20 -15.99
N ASN A 78 4.45 8.33 -16.37
CA ASN A 78 3.96 7.26 -15.51
C ASN A 78 4.53 5.90 -15.98
N GLU A 79 5.06 5.14 -15.03
CA GLU A 79 5.67 3.83 -15.22
C GLU A 79 4.91 2.80 -14.39
N ARG A 80 4.55 1.67 -15.01
CA ARG A 80 3.65 0.67 -14.39
C ARG A 80 4.18 -0.74 -14.58
N ILE A 81 4.43 -1.43 -13.47
CA ILE A 81 5.10 -2.73 -13.44
C ILE A 81 4.20 -3.73 -12.71
N VAL A 82 3.82 -4.79 -13.42
CA VAL A 82 2.89 -5.81 -12.92
C VAL A 82 3.67 -6.92 -12.23
N ILE A 83 3.29 -7.21 -10.99
CA ILE A 83 3.91 -8.15 -10.07
C ILE A 83 3.01 -9.39 -9.98
N LYS A 84 3.44 -10.49 -10.60
CA LYS A 84 2.67 -11.73 -10.69
C LYS A 84 3.33 -12.86 -9.93
N ASN A 85 2.58 -13.52 -9.05
CA ASN A 85 3.04 -14.74 -8.39
C ASN A 85 2.69 -15.97 -9.25
N LYS A 86 3.73 -16.74 -9.56
CA LYS A 86 3.71 -17.98 -10.34
C LYS A 86 4.06 -19.22 -9.51
N GLY A 87 4.45 -19.01 -8.25
CA GLY A 87 4.79 -20.07 -7.31
C GLY A 87 3.61 -20.45 -6.45
N ASP A 88 3.70 -21.61 -5.83
CA ASP A 88 2.63 -22.21 -5.04
C ASP A 88 2.44 -21.53 -3.67
N SER A 89 3.45 -20.83 -3.16
CA SER A 89 3.38 -20.06 -1.90
C SER A 89 3.05 -18.58 -2.10
N HIS A 90 2.40 -17.97 -1.12
CA HIS A 90 2.14 -16.53 -1.07
C HIS A 90 3.44 -15.74 -0.83
N ALA A 91 3.51 -14.51 -1.34
CA ALA A 91 4.66 -13.63 -1.16
C ALA A 91 4.25 -12.29 -0.55
N GLN A 92 5.09 -11.76 0.33
CA GLN A 92 5.04 -10.36 0.78
C GLN A 92 5.94 -9.53 -0.14
N ILE A 93 5.49 -8.33 -0.49
CA ILE A 93 6.18 -7.43 -1.44
C ILE A 93 6.47 -6.09 -0.79
N SER A 94 7.69 -5.60 -0.98
CA SER A 94 8.13 -4.25 -0.64
C SER A 94 8.99 -3.67 -1.77
N TYR A 95 9.36 -2.39 -1.65
CA TYR A 95 10.32 -1.77 -2.55
C TYR A 95 11.27 -0.87 -1.77
N SER A 96 12.49 -0.70 -2.29
CA SER A 96 13.49 0.23 -1.75
C SER A 96 14.21 0.99 -2.86
N VAL A 97 14.57 2.24 -2.59
CA VAL A 97 15.42 3.05 -3.46
C VAL A 97 16.87 2.67 -3.17
N ILE A 98 17.57 2.13 -4.17
CA ILE A 98 19.00 1.81 -4.08
C ILE A 98 19.82 3.07 -4.32
N SER A 99 19.45 3.86 -5.32
CA SER A 99 20.09 5.14 -5.62
C SER A 99 19.15 6.09 -6.37
N ALA A 100 19.41 7.39 -6.26
CA ALA A 100 18.70 8.41 -7.03
C ALA A 100 19.65 9.56 -7.40
N ARG A 101 19.69 9.95 -8.68
CA ARG A 101 20.46 11.10 -9.19
C ARG A 101 19.52 12.10 -9.84
N ILE A 102 19.73 13.37 -9.53
CA ILE A 102 19.04 14.51 -10.12
C ILE A 102 20.11 15.44 -10.73
N LEU A 103 20.07 15.55 -12.06
CA LEU A 103 21.04 16.26 -12.90
C LEU A 103 22.48 15.77 -12.63
N ASP A 104 23.45 16.68 -12.55
CA ASP A 104 24.77 16.44 -11.94
C ASP A 104 24.89 17.18 -10.57
N GLU A 105 23.76 17.44 -9.92
CA GLU A 105 23.65 18.26 -8.69
C GLU A 105 23.50 17.37 -7.44
N ASP A 106 22.46 16.56 -7.38
CA ASP A 106 22.11 15.72 -6.23
C ASP A 106 22.26 14.22 -6.57
N SER A 107 22.79 13.46 -5.62
CA SER A 107 22.98 12.00 -5.74
C SER A 107 22.80 11.33 -4.38
N TYR A 108 21.67 10.65 -4.18
CA TYR A 108 21.34 9.91 -2.98
C TYR A 108 21.62 8.42 -3.14
N LYS A 109 22.11 7.82 -2.07
CA LYS A 109 22.30 6.38 -1.92
C LYS A 109 22.12 6.03 -0.44
N PRO A 110 20.98 5.45 -0.04
CA PRO A 110 20.68 5.16 1.37
C PRO A 110 21.82 4.48 2.13
N GLU A 111 22.39 3.40 1.58
CA GLU A 111 23.48 2.62 2.19
C GLU A 111 24.80 3.40 2.33
N ASP A 112 25.18 4.22 1.34
CA ASP A 112 26.43 5.00 1.37
C ASP A 112 26.33 6.24 2.29
N MET A 113 25.11 6.65 2.68
CA MET A 113 24.83 7.93 3.34
C MET A 113 24.21 7.81 4.74
N ASP A 114 23.95 6.59 5.23
CA ASP A 114 23.34 6.30 6.54
C ASP A 114 21.93 6.92 6.70
N ILE A 115 21.17 6.94 5.59
CA ILE A 115 19.78 7.43 5.50
C ILE A 115 18.86 6.31 5.03
N THR A 116 17.54 6.41 5.29
CA THR A 116 16.59 5.35 4.90
C THR A 116 16.10 5.48 3.46
N SER A 117 15.58 4.39 2.89
CA SER A 117 14.89 4.44 1.59
C SER A 117 13.66 5.35 1.65
N GLU A 118 12.97 5.38 2.79
CA GLU A 118 11.72 6.10 3.02
C GLU A 118 11.98 7.60 3.06
N TYR A 119 13.10 8.03 3.64
CA TYR A 119 13.56 9.41 3.59
C TYR A 119 13.85 9.86 2.16
N VAL A 120 14.48 9.00 1.35
CA VAL A 120 14.72 9.32 -0.07
C VAL A 120 13.42 9.30 -0.88
N GLN A 121 12.44 8.44 -0.58
CA GLN A 121 11.10 8.51 -1.18
C GLN A 121 10.42 9.87 -0.89
N ASP A 122 10.39 10.29 0.39
CA ASP A 122 9.80 11.57 0.83
C ASP A 122 10.53 12.78 0.19
N LEU A 123 11.86 12.71 0.07
CA LEU A 123 12.65 13.75 -0.61
C LEU A 123 12.38 13.80 -2.12
N LEU A 124 12.29 12.66 -2.80
CA LEU A 124 12.15 12.59 -4.26
C LEU A 124 10.79 13.09 -4.77
N SER A 125 9.73 13.04 -3.94
CA SER A 125 8.43 13.59 -4.31
C SER A 125 8.11 14.98 -3.75
N TYR A 126 8.93 15.52 -2.81
CA TYR A 126 8.63 16.78 -2.09
C TYR A 126 9.79 17.77 -1.92
N GLY A 127 11.04 17.37 -2.13
CA GLY A 127 12.22 18.24 -2.01
C GLY A 127 12.46 19.16 -3.20
N TYR A 128 11.66 19.01 -4.26
CA TYR A 128 11.85 19.61 -5.58
C TYR A 128 10.52 20.20 -6.09
N PRO A 129 10.54 21.15 -7.04
CA PRO A 129 9.32 21.65 -7.68
C PRO A 129 8.64 20.61 -8.60
N PHE A 130 9.36 19.53 -8.95
CA PHE A 130 8.82 18.30 -9.53
C PHE A 130 8.67 17.21 -8.46
N SER A 131 7.77 16.25 -8.70
CA SER A 131 7.52 15.13 -7.79
C SER A 131 7.76 13.79 -8.49
N ILE A 132 8.58 12.93 -7.88
CA ILE A 132 8.76 11.51 -8.22
C ILE A 132 8.04 10.67 -7.15
N ASN A 133 6.80 10.28 -7.43
CA ASN A 133 5.99 9.44 -6.55
C ASN A 133 6.18 7.96 -6.91
N MET A 134 6.08 7.06 -5.92
CA MET A 134 6.23 5.60 -6.08
C MET A 134 5.27 4.90 -5.12
N GLU A 135 4.50 3.89 -5.56
CA GLU A 135 3.60 3.12 -4.67
C GLU A 135 3.30 1.69 -5.16
N LEU A 136 2.94 0.80 -4.23
CA LEU A 136 2.42 -0.55 -4.49
C LEU A 136 0.90 -0.61 -4.30
N SER A 137 0.17 -1.19 -5.25
CA SER A 137 -1.28 -1.39 -5.10
C SER A 137 -1.64 -2.38 -3.97
N LYS A 138 -0.77 -3.38 -3.72
CA LYS A 138 -0.86 -4.35 -2.61
C LYS A 138 0.55 -4.74 -2.17
N ARG A 139 0.82 -4.75 -0.85
CA ARG A 139 2.11 -5.19 -0.23
C ARG A 139 2.27 -6.73 -0.18
N TYR A 140 1.52 -7.48 -0.97
CA TYR A 140 1.56 -8.93 -1.05
C TYR A 140 1.02 -9.40 -2.42
N VAL A 141 1.35 -10.64 -2.82
CA VAL A 141 0.75 -11.32 -3.98
C VAL A 141 0.48 -12.79 -3.64
N LEU A 142 -0.79 -13.18 -3.72
CA LEU A 142 -1.24 -14.54 -3.40
C LEU A 142 -0.89 -15.52 -4.53
N SER A 143 -0.64 -16.77 -4.15
CA SER A 143 -0.52 -17.88 -5.10
C SER A 143 -1.84 -18.05 -5.87
N GLY A 144 -1.77 -18.02 -7.21
CA GLY A 144 -2.94 -18.10 -8.09
C GLY A 144 -3.93 -16.93 -7.99
N GLY A 145 -3.59 -15.85 -7.26
CA GLY A 145 -4.48 -14.71 -7.02
C GLY A 145 -4.37 -13.59 -8.07
N GLU A 146 -4.85 -12.41 -7.68
CA GLU A 146 -4.69 -11.17 -8.44
C GLU A 146 -3.23 -10.70 -8.45
N ASP A 147 -2.85 -9.98 -9.50
CA ASP A 147 -1.55 -9.35 -9.61
C ASP A 147 -1.49 -8.05 -8.80
N SER A 148 -0.35 -7.78 -8.16
CA SER A 148 -0.07 -6.44 -7.61
C SER A 148 0.59 -5.58 -8.68
N VAL A 149 0.58 -4.26 -8.48
CA VAL A 149 1.12 -3.26 -9.40
C VAL A 149 2.05 -2.35 -8.62
N PHE A 150 3.26 -2.16 -9.11
CA PHE A 150 4.12 -1.05 -8.71
C PHE A 150 3.97 0.08 -9.73
N GLU A 151 3.62 1.27 -9.24
CA GLU A 151 3.48 2.48 -10.05
C GLU A 151 4.55 3.50 -9.65
N ILE A 152 5.15 4.17 -10.63
CA ILE A 152 5.97 5.39 -10.44
C ILE A 152 5.35 6.50 -11.29
N SER A 153 5.28 7.72 -10.76
CA SER A 153 4.90 8.91 -11.53
C SER A 153 5.91 10.02 -11.33
N ILE A 154 6.44 10.58 -12.43
CA ILE A 154 7.27 11.79 -12.42
C ILE A 154 6.49 12.92 -13.08
N SER A 155 6.20 13.99 -12.34
CA SER A 155 5.49 15.17 -12.85
C SER A 155 6.16 16.46 -12.42
N TRP A 156 6.19 17.46 -13.30
CA TRP A 156 6.51 18.84 -12.95
C TRP A 156 5.34 19.75 -13.39
N PRO A 157 4.61 20.39 -12.47
CA PRO A 157 3.67 21.47 -12.82
C PRO A 157 4.36 22.59 -13.63
N LEU A 158 3.61 23.43 -14.34
CA LEU A 158 4.19 24.65 -14.95
C LEU A 158 4.54 25.70 -13.87
N ASP A 159 3.80 25.65 -12.76
CA ASP A 159 3.95 26.48 -11.58
C ASP A 159 3.73 25.60 -10.35
N SER A 160 4.79 25.33 -9.58
CA SER A 160 4.72 24.53 -8.35
C SER A 160 4.12 25.30 -7.17
N GLY A 161 3.84 26.60 -7.35
CA GLY A 161 3.53 27.56 -6.31
C GLY A 161 4.78 28.10 -5.62
N ASN A 162 5.94 28.09 -6.30
CA ASN A 162 7.22 28.67 -5.88
C ASN A 162 8.09 29.06 -7.09
N ASP A 163 7.82 30.24 -7.66
CA ASP A 163 8.49 30.83 -8.83
C ASP A 163 10.02 30.76 -8.78
N GLU A 164 10.62 30.95 -7.60
CA GLU A 164 12.08 30.94 -7.43
C GLU A 164 12.65 29.53 -7.56
N ALA A 165 12.01 28.53 -6.93
CA ALA A 165 12.39 27.14 -7.09
C ALA A 165 12.22 26.65 -8.53
N ASP A 166 11.07 26.93 -9.16
CA ASP A 166 10.80 26.61 -10.55
C ASP A 166 11.83 27.24 -11.51
N SER A 167 12.16 28.52 -11.30
CA SER A 167 13.15 29.25 -12.11
C SER A 167 14.57 28.71 -11.94
N ILE A 168 14.98 28.37 -10.71
CA ILE A 168 16.31 27.83 -10.42
C ILE A 168 16.46 26.44 -11.04
N TRP A 169 15.53 25.53 -10.74
CA TRP A 169 15.60 24.14 -11.21
C TRP A 169 15.37 24.04 -12.72
N GLY A 170 14.45 24.83 -13.30
CA GLY A 170 14.19 24.82 -14.74
C GLY A 170 15.42 25.26 -15.53
N ARG A 171 16.17 26.25 -15.01
CA ARG A 171 17.45 26.66 -15.59
C ARG A 171 18.52 25.56 -15.43
N LYS A 172 18.66 24.94 -14.25
CA LYS A 172 19.60 23.82 -14.04
C LYS A 172 19.33 22.67 -15.02
N ALA A 173 18.07 22.28 -15.19
CA ALA A 173 17.69 21.19 -16.09
C ALA A 173 18.00 21.52 -17.56
N TYR A 174 17.68 22.74 -18.02
CA TYR A 174 18.06 23.20 -19.36
C TYR A 174 19.57 23.25 -19.58
N GLU A 175 20.35 23.76 -18.61
CA GLU A 175 21.81 23.81 -18.67
C GLU A 175 22.42 22.39 -18.70
N PHE A 176 21.87 21.45 -17.91
CA PHE A 176 22.27 20.04 -17.91
C PHE A 176 21.98 19.35 -19.25
N ILE A 177 20.72 19.36 -19.71
CA ILE A 177 20.27 18.69 -20.96
C ILE A 177 21.09 19.18 -22.14
N LYS A 178 21.26 20.51 -22.27
CA LYS A 178 22.08 21.08 -23.33
C LYS A 178 23.53 20.61 -23.26
N SER A 179 24.11 20.50 -22.06
CA SER A 179 25.49 19.99 -21.91
C SER A 179 25.63 18.52 -22.33
N GLU A 180 24.60 17.71 -22.16
CA GLU A 180 24.55 16.31 -22.60
C GLU A 180 24.37 16.20 -24.12
N GLU A 181 23.54 17.06 -24.72
CA GLU A 181 23.44 17.17 -26.18
C GLU A 181 24.76 17.65 -26.81
N ASP A 182 25.41 18.66 -26.24
CA ASP A 182 26.70 19.15 -26.73
C ASP A 182 27.80 18.07 -26.65
N LYS A 183 27.77 17.19 -25.62
CA LYS A 183 28.65 16.00 -25.55
C LYS A 183 28.35 15.00 -26.68
N ARG A 184 27.07 14.65 -26.91
CA ARG A 184 26.63 13.77 -28.02
C ARG A 184 26.92 14.36 -29.42
N ASN A 185 26.97 15.69 -29.54
CA ASN A 185 27.32 16.38 -30.78
C ASN A 185 28.84 16.38 -31.06
N ILE A 186 29.67 16.19 -30.03
CA ILE A 186 31.13 16.06 -30.13
C ILE A 186 31.54 14.59 -30.35
N ASP A 187 30.86 13.66 -29.68
CA ASP A 187 31.09 12.21 -29.75
C ASP A 187 29.75 11.50 -30.03
N SER A 188 29.60 10.91 -31.22
CA SER A 188 28.37 10.24 -31.65
C SER A 188 28.05 8.99 -30.85
N ASP A 189 29.04 8.40 -30.21
CA ASP A 189 28.90 7.15 -29.44
C ASP A 189 28.58 7.45 -27.96
N TYR A 190 28.55 8.74 -27.58
CA TYR A 190 28.21 9.21 -26.23
C TYR A 190 26.73 8.97 -25.89
N GLN A 191 26.50 8.20 -24.84
CA GLN A 191 25.18 7.99 -24.27
C GLN A 191 24.84 9.15 -23.33
N ILE A 192 23.82 9.94 -23.71
CA ILE A 192 23.26 11.00 -22.87
C ILE A 192 22.82 10.43 -21.52
N LYS A 193 23.28 11.05 -20.43
CA LYS A 193 22.72 10.83 -19.10
C LYS A 193 21.29 11.39 -19.05
N PRO A 194 20.32 10.66 -18.48
CA PRO A 194 19.02 11.24 -18.19
C PRO A 194 19.12 12.32 -17.09
N SER A 195 18.21 13.28 -17.09
CA SER A 195 18.09 14.34 -16.07
C SER A 195 17.71 13.79 -14.70
N ILE A 196 16.83 12.77 -14.64
CA ILE A 196 16.53 12.03 -13.41
C ILE A 196 16.83 10.55 -13.65
N GLN A 197 17.43 9.91 -12.65
CA GLN A 197 17.69 8.47 -12.65
C GLN A 197 17.45 7.90 -11.26
N VAL A 198 16.57 6.91 -11.12
CA VAL A 198 16.27 6.26 -9.83
C VAL A 198 16.40 4.74 -10.01
N GLU A 199 17.31 4.13 -9.24
CA GLU A 199 17.44 2.68 -9.13
C GLU A 199 16.58 2.18 -7.96
N ILE A 200 15.65 1.28 -8.25
CA ILE A 200 14.68 0.74 -7.31
C ILE A 200 14.84 -0.78 -7.27
N SER A 201 14.84 -1.37 -6.07
CA SER A 201 14.64 -2.81 -5.88
C SER A 201 13.18 -3.05 -5.52
N VAL A 202 12.49 -3.92 -6.26
CA VAL A 202 11.33 -4.65 -5.71
C VAL A 202 11.87 -5.86 -4.97
N ILE A 203 11.35 -6.09 -3.77
CA ILE A 203 11.76 -7.16 -2.87
C ILE A 203 10.54 -8.07 -2.67
N ALA A 204 10.76 -9.37 -2.80
CA ALA A 204 9.76 -10.41 -2.58
C ALA A 204 10.27 -11.37 -1.51
N GLU A 205 9.47 -11.54 -0.46
CA GLU A 205 9.78 -12.39 0.69
C GLU A 205 8.66 -13.42 0.90
N GLN A 206 8.96 -14.47 1.67
CA GLN A 206 7.93 -15.46 1.99
C GLN A 206 6.84 -14.82 2.84
N PHE A 207 5.58 -14.95 2.44
CA PHE A 207 4.48 -14.52 3.29
C PHE A 207 4.43 -15.41 4.55
N ILE A 208 4.65 -14.79 5.70
CA ILE A 208 4.57 -15.39 7.03
C ILE A 208 3.59 -14.53 7.82
N GLU A 209 2.66 -15.13 8.56
CA GLU A 209 1.70 -14.39 9.37
C GLU A 209 2.40 -13.88 10.65
N ASP A 210 2.90 -12.65 10.61
CA ASP A 210 3.54 -11.96 11.74
C ASP A 210 3.02 -10.53 11.96
N GLU A 211 3.54 -9.87 12.99
CA GLU A 211 3.08 -8.54 13.43
C GLU A 211 3.27 -7.42 12.38
N THR A 212 4.12 -7.63 11.37
CA THR A 212 4.46 -6.68 10.31
C THR A 212 3.78 -6.97 8.96
N THR A 213 3.11 -8.11 8.86
CA THR A 213 2.52 -8.65 7.62
C THR A 213 1.17 -7.97 7.32
N PRO A 214 0.89 -7.59 6.06
CA PRO A 214 -0.41 -7.06 5.66
C PRO A 214 -1.56 -8.06 5.91
N ASP A 215 -2.66 -7.58 6.48
CA ASP A 215 -3.84 -8.41 6.71
C ASP A 215 -4.69 -8.51 5.43
N VAL A 216 -4.45 -9.58 4.66
CA VAL A 216 -5.04 -9.82 3.32
C VAL A 216 -6.57 -9.90 3.28
N ARG A 217 -7.21 -9.93 4.46
CA ARG A 217 -8.67 -10.02 4.66
C ARG A 217 -9.36 -8.65 4.66
N TYR A 218 -8.59 -7.56 4.78
CA TYR A 218 -9.09 -6.21 5.02
C TYR A 218 -8.32 -5.19 4.17
N ASN A 219 -8.47 -5.25 2.85
CA ASN A 219 -7.78 -4.36 1.92
C ASN A 219 -8.50 -3.02 1.79
N LEU A 220 -7.77 -1.97 1.44
CA LEU A 220 -8.31 -0.65 1.17
C LEU A 220 -9.44 -0.70 0.12
N GLY A 221 -10.65 -0.31 0.54
CA GLY A 221 -11.87 -0.35 -0.26
C GLY A 221 -12.71 -1.63 -0.17
N ASP A 222 -12.25 -2.69 0.50
CA ASP A 222 -13.03 -3.93 0.66
C ASP A 222 -14.37 -3.65 1.34
N GLU A 223 -15.45 -4.25 0.82
CA GLU A 223 -16.82 -4.05 1.33
C GLU A 223 -17.11 -4.95 2.53
N ILE A 224 -17.54 -4.33 3.63
CA ILE A 224 -17.93 -5.03 4.86
C ILE A 224 -19.31 -4.55 5.28
N LEU A 225 -20.20 -5.49 5.61
CA LEU A 225 -21.51 -5.18 6.18
C LEU A 225 -21.44 -5.35 7.71
N ILE A 226 -21.82 -4.31 8.44
CA ILE A 226 -21.78 -4.27 9.91
C ILE A 226 -23.16 -3.88 10.46
N ASP A 227 -23.61 -4.58 11.50
CA ASP A 227 -24.79 -4.17 12.27
C ASP A 227 -24.38 -3.14 13.32
N VAL A 228 -24.76 -1.88 13.09
CA VAL A 228 -24.35 -0.75 13.95
C VAL A 228 -25.04 -0.72 15.32
N ILE A 229 -26.05 -1.58 15.55
CA ILE A 229 -26.80 -1.67 16.81
C ILE A 229 -26.43 -2.94 17.59
N ASN A 230 -26.18 -4.05 16.91
CA ASN A 230 -25.77 -5.32 17.54
C ASN A 230 -24.24 -5.43 17.70
N ASN A 231 -23.45 -4.61 17.01
CA ASN A 231 -21.98 -4.68 16.94
C ASN A 231 -21.49 -6.07 16.51
N THR A 232 -21.97 -6.50 15.33
CA THR A 232 -21.66 -7.80 14.72
C THR A 232 -21.56 -7.66 13.20
N ARG A 233 -20.70 -8.45 12.55
CA ARG A 233 -20.78 -8.66 11.10
C ARG A 233 -22.15 -9.22 10.69
N CYS A 234 -22.59 -8.90 9.48
CA CYS A 234 -23.85 -9.38 8.90
C CYS A 234 -23.67 -9.70 7.41
N ASP A 235 -24.60 -10.48 6.82
CA ASP A 235 -24.51 -10.93 5.42
C ASP A 235 -25.50 -10.23 4.48
N THR A 236 -26.48 -9.50 5.02
CA THR A 236 -27.58 -8.89 4.26
C THR A 236 -28.01 -7.54 4.82
N LEU A 237 -28.09 -6.52 3.95
CA LEU A 237 -28.50 -5.17 4.30
C LEU A 237 -29.87 -5.12 5.02
N SER A 238 -29.96 -4.29 6.05
CA SER A 238 -31.18 -4.06 6.84
C SER A 238 -31.23 -2.61 7.35
N GLU A 239 -32.17 -2.29 8.25
CA GLU A 239 -32.21 -0.99 8.95
C GLU A 239 -31.01 -0.78 9.90
N THR A 240 -30.32 -1.87 10.30
CA THR A 240 -29.18 -1.86 11.22
C THR A 240 -27.89 -2.37 10.58
N CYS A 241 -27.98 -3.33 9.66
CA CYS A 241 -26.87 -3.85 8.87
C CYS A 241 -26.61 -2.94 7.67
N ILE A 242 -25.55 -2.13 7.72
CA ILE A 242 -25.22 -1.14 6.69
C ILE A 242 -23.96 -1.53 5.92
N LYS A 243 -23.88 -1.08 4.66
CA LYS A 243 -22.66 -1.18 3.86
C LYS A 243 -21.60 -0.19 4.35
N THR A 244 -20.39 -0.70 4.53
CA THR A 244 -19.17 0.06 4.82
C THR A 244 -18.04 -0.40 3.91
N ASN A 245 -16.98 0.39 3.82
CA ASN A 245 -15.75 0.04 3.11
C ASN A 245 -14.53 0.29 4.00
N VAL A 246 -13.53 -0.59 3.94
CA VAL A 246 -12.27 -0.44 4.69
C VAL A 246 -11.51 0.79 4.20
N ILE A 247 -11.05 1.63 5.13
CA ILE A 247 -10.21 2.81 4.84
C ILE A 247 -8.79 2.73 5.42
N ASP A 248 -8.42 1.61 6.04
CA ASP A 248 -7.05 1.39 6.53
C ASP A 248 -6.05 1.26 5.38
N VAL A 249 -5.06 2.16 5.38
CA VAL A 249 -3.95 2.13 4.43
C VAL A 249 -2.81 1.32 5.03
N ASN A 250 -2.63 0.09 4.55
CA ASN A 250 -1.68 -0.91 5.06
C ASN A 250 -2.02 -1.52 6.43
N ASN A 251 -3.28 -1.95 6.64
CA ASN A 251 -3.69 -2.78 7.77
C ASN A 251 -2.77 -4.01 7.93
N LEU A 252 -2.30 -4.28 9.15
CA LEU A 252 -1.41 -5.38 9.50
C LEU A 252 -2.13 -6.42 10.36
N ILE A 253 -1.66 -7.66 10.37
CA ILE A 253 -2.25 -8.73 11.19
C ILE A 253 -2.24 -8.36 12.69
N SER A 254 -1.24 -7.60 13.15
CA SER A 254 -1.14 -7.08 14.53
C SER A 254 -2.17 -6.02 14.92
N ASN A 255 -2.85 -5.35 13.97
CA ASN A 255 -3.86 -4.36 14.31
C ASN A 255 -5.12 -5.06 14.85
N GLU A 256 -5.48 -4.78 16.11
CA GLU A 256 -6.68 -5.34 16.76
C GLU A 256 -7.99 -4.88 16.10
N THR A 257 -7.98 -3.72 15.43
CA THR A 257 -9.15 -3.07 14.83
C THR A 257 -9.00 -2.84 13.33
N VAL A 258 -10.14 -2.71 12.64
CA VAL A 258 -10.28 -2.25 11.26
C VAL A 258 -11.12 -0.98 11.23
N THR A 259 -10.69 0.00 10.47
CA THR A 259 -11.32 1.31 10.27
C THR A 259 -12.24 1.26 9.05
N LEU A 260 -13.55 1.46 9.26
CA LEU A 260 -14.58 1.34 8.23
C LEU A 260 -15.30 2.68 8.01
N LEU A 261 -15.47 3.06 6.74
CA LEU A 261 -16.32 4.18 6.34
C LEU A 261 -17.69 3.68 5.86
N PRO A 262 -18.81 4.08 6.49
CA PRO A 262 -20.17 3.85 5.98
C PRO A 262 -20.37 4.47 4.60
N THR A 263 -21.02 3.74 3.68
CA THR A 263 -21.07 4.17 2.27
C THR A 263 -21.82 5.51 2.09
N PRO A 264 -21.21 6.57 1.51
CA PRO A 264 -21.78 7.92 1.40
C PRO A 264 -23.08 8.07 0.58
N TYR A 265 -23.64 6.98 0.06
CA TYR A 265 -24.90 6.94 -0.68
C TYR A 265 -26.15 6.73 0.21
N ASN A 266 -25.98 6.42 1.50
CA ASN A 266 -27.12 6.27 2.42
C ASN A 266 -27.68 7.62 2.88
N ASN A 267 -28.94 7.63 3.32
CA ASN A 267 -29.58 8.80 3.92
C ASN A 267 -29.08 9.03 5.37
N TYR A 268 -27.92 9.67 5.51
CA TYR A 268 -27.43 10.16 6.80
C TYR A 268 -28.13 11.45 7.23
N ASN A 269 -28.07 11.77 8.53
CA ASN A 269 -28.53 13.05 9.05
C ASN A 269 -27.75 14.21 8.38
N LEU A 270 -28.48 15.24 7.94
CA LEU A 270 -27.90 16.53 7.57
C LEU A 270 -27.59 17.32 8.83
N SER A 271 -26.42 17.95 8.87
CA SER A 271 -26.02 18.85 9.95
C SER A 271 -25.14 19.98 9.42
N ASN A 272 -25.09 21.09 10.16
CA ASN A 272 -24.05 22.10 9.99
C ASN A 272 -22.72 21.59 10.60
N PHE A 273 -21.60 22.25 10.30
CA PHE A 273 -20.28 21.79 10.75
C PHE A 273 -20.14 21.83 12.29
N PHE A 274 -20.79 22.78 12.97
CA PHE A 274 -20.70 22.94 14.43
C PHE A 274 -21.39 21.80 15.19
N ASN A 275 -22.43 21.21 14.60
CA ASN A 275 -23.24 20.14 15.20
C ASN A 275 -22.87 18.77 14.61
N TYR A 276 -21.59 18.52 14.34
CA TYR A 276 -21.11 17.25 13.75
C TYR A 276 -21.40 16.05 14.67
N GLU A 277 -21.03 16.12 15.95
CA GLU A 277 -21.03 14.95 16.84
C GLU A 277 -22.43 14.55 17.38
N GLU A 278 -23.43 15.43 17.27
CA GLU A 278 -24.80 15.17 17.77
C GLU A 278 -25.61 14.19 16.90
N ALA A 279 -25.09 13.80 15.74
CA ALA A 279 -25.86 13.16 14.66
C ALA A 279 -25.94 11.62 14.72
N ILE A 280 -25.22 10.95 15.62
CA ILE A 280 -24.97 9.50 15.58
C ILE A 280 -25.48 8.81 16.85
N ASN A 281 -26.27 7.73 16.69
CA ASN A 281 -26.84 6.94 17.79
C ASN A 281 -26.68 5.44 17.51
N TRP A 282 -25.43 4.98 17.52
CA TRP A 282 -25.03 3.60 17.23
C TRP A 282 -24.31 2.98 18.44
N ASN A 283 -24.31 1.64 18.53
CA ASN A 283 -23.64 0.89 19.59
C ASN A 283 -22.23 0.42 19.20
N VAL A 284 -21.90 0.39 17.90
CA VAL A 284 -20.52 0.23 17.42
C VAL A 284 -19.66 1.43 17.87
N ARG A 285 -18.37 1.20 18.09
CA ARG A 285 -17.42 2.27 18.39
C ARG A 285 -17.25 3.16 17.16
N THR A 286 -17.50 4.45 17.31
CA THR A 286 -17.35 5.45 16.24
C THR A 286 -16.48 6.63 16.66
N ARG A 287 -15.85 7.27 15.68
CA ARG A 287 -15.24 8.60 15.82
C ARG A 287 -15.63 9.51 14.64
N SER A 288 -15.29 10.78 14.77
CA SER A 288 -15.39 11.72 13.66
C SER A 288 -14.47 11.31 12.49
N LEU A 289 -14.97 11.49 11.25
CA LEU A 289 -14.16 11.40 10.04
C LEU A 289 -13.28 12.64 9.94
N THR A 290 -11.98 12.48 9.75
CA THR A 290 -11.05 13.59 9.54
C THR A 290 -10.69 13.72 8.05
N LEU A 291 -10.07 14.84 7.69
CA LEU A 291 -9.49 14.99 6.36
C LEU A 291 -8.30 14.04 6.13
N ASP A 292 -7.52 13.75 7.18
CA ASP A 292 -6.36 12.84 7.09
C ASP A 292 -6.77 11.41 6.74
N ASP A 293 -7.87 10.90 7.31
CA ASP A 293 -8.46 9.60 6.94
C ASP A 293 -8.66 9.49 5.42
N ILE A 294 -9.18 10.56 4.80
CA ILE A 294 -9.47 10.59 3.37
C ILE A 294 -8.20 10.82 2.55
N LEU A 295 -7.34 11.75 2.97
CA LEU A 295 -6.13 12.08 2.23
C LEU A 295 -5.15 10.90 2.20
N LYS A 296 -5.03 10.12 3.29
CA LYS A 296 -4.28 8.85 3.34
C LYS A 296 -4.81 7.83 2.33
N VAL A 297 -6.13 7.74 2.15
CA VAL A 297 -6.75 6.83 1.18
C VAL A 297 -6.42 7.29 -0.24
N ILE A 298 -6.65 8.57 -0.58
CA ILE A 298 -6.51 9.05 -1.95
C ILE A 298 -5.05 9.27 -2.39
N SER A 299 -4.11 9.44 -1.45
CA SER A 299 -2.67 9.55 -1.71
C SER A 299 -2.04 8.30 -2.34
N ASN A 300 -2.71 7.15 -2.24
CA ASN A 300 -2.28 5.91 -2.92
C ASN A 300 -2.51 5.98 -4.44
N ASP A 301 -3.30 6.93 -4.96
CA ASP A 301 -3.34 7.24 -6.40
C ASP A 301 -2.35 8.34 -6.75
N ILE A 302 -1.10 7.91 -6.96
CA ILE A 302 0.01 8.77 -7.35
C ILE A 302 -0.09 9.33 -8.79
N ASN A 303 -1.22 9.13 -9.48
CA ASN A 303 -1.43 9.53 -10.87
C ASN A 303 -2.62 10.50 -11.04
N ASN A 304 -3.74 10.27 -10.34
CA ASN A 304 -5.02 10.96 -10.56
C ASN A 304 -5.54 11.76 -9.36
N SER A 305 -4.95 11.58 -8.17
CA SER A 305 -5.29 12.42 -7.01
C SER A 305 -4.48 13.71 -7.04
N LEU A 306 -5.18 14.85 -7.15
CA LEU A 306 -4.57 16.15 -7.44
C LEU A 306 -4.93 17.20 -6.39
N ILE A 307 -3.98 18.08 -6.10
CA ILE A 307 -4.19 19.41 -5.51
C ILE A 307 -4.49 20.38 -6.66
N LYS A 308 -5.49 21.24 -6.47
CA LYS A 308 -5.85 22.32 -7.38
C LYS A 308 -5.96 23.63 -6.63
N SER A 309 -5.39 24.70 -7.18
CA SER A 309 -5.47 26.06 -6.62
C SER A 309 -5.74 27.07 -7.74
N PRO A 310 -6.55 28.13 -7.50
CA PRO A 310 -6.78 29.18 -8.48
C PRO A 310 -5.47 29.76 -9.05
N ASN A 311 -5.38 29.80 -10.38
CA ASN A 311 -4.26 30.33 -11.18
C ASN A 311 -2.93 29.54 -11.12
N LEU A 312 -2.81 28.49 -10.31
CA LEU A 312 -1.65 27.57 -10.30
C LEU A 312 -1.91 26.35 -11.21
N SER A 313 -0.89 25.51 -11.38
CA SER A 313 -1.03 24.21 -12.05
C SER A 313 -1.60 23.14 -11.12
N ASP A 314 -2.38 22.20 -11.66
CA ASP A 314 -2.72 20.94 -11.00
C ASP A 314 -1.42 20.22 -10.55
N ARG A 315 -1.34 19.83 -9.28
CA ARG A 315 -0.20 19.11 -8.67
C ARG A 315 -0.66 17.74 -8.18
N ILE A 316 0.12 16.68 -8.42
CA ILE A 316 -0.18 15.36 -7.87
C ILE A 316 -0.03 15.39 -6.34
N ILE A 317 -0.98 14.84 -5.58
CA ILE A 317 -0.89 14.77 -4.11
C ILE A 317 0.34 13.94 -3.70
N GLY A 318 0.54 12.79 -4.35
CA GLY A 318 1.58 11.80 -4.05
C GLY A 318 1.26 10.95 -2.82
N ASN A 319 2.17 10.03 -2.44
CA ASN A 319 2.09 9.35 -1.15
C ASN A 319 2.85 10.13 -0.06
N TYR A 320 2.13 10.64 0.96
CA TYR A 320 2.73 11.19 2.16
C TYR A 320 2.68 10.16 3.31
N LYS A 321 3.86 9.67 3.72
CA LYS A 321 4.03 8.77 4.87
C LYS A 321 4.40 9.53 6.16
N ASN A 322 4.33 10.86 6.13
CA ASN A 322 4.93 11.80 7.09
C ASN A 322 3.92 12.87 7.52
N GLU A 323 3.56 12.90 8.80
CA GLU A 323 2.51 13.77 9.37
C GLU A 323 2.83 15.27 9.24
N ILE A 324 4.09 15.67 9.51
CA ILE A 324 4.56 17.05 9.36
C ILE A 324 4.38 17.53 7.90
N ARG A 325 4.52 16.60 6.94
CA ARG A 325 4.34 16.91 5.52
C ARG A 325 2.87 17.10 5.16
N LEU A 326 1.94 16.41 5.81
CA LEU A 326 0.52 16.68 5.67
C LEU A 326 0.17 18.10 6.14
N GLU A 327 0.67 18.52 7.31
CA GLU A 327 0.44 19.88 7.81
C GLU A 327 0.92 20.95 6.81
N ASN A 328 2.07 20.74 6.17
CA ASN A 328 2.58 21.61 5.11
C ASN A 328 1.66 21.64 3.88
N ILE A 329 1.18 20.48 3.39
CA ILE A 329 0.23 20.40 2.26
C ILE A 329 -1.08 21.12 2.61
N LEU A 330 -1.62 20.87 3.80
CA LEU A 330 -2.87 21.50 4.26
C LEU A 330 -2.73 23.01 4.42
N THR A 331 -1.55 23.50 4.81
CA THR A 331 -1.26 24.94 4.90
C THR A 331 -1.17 25.55 3.50
N ASP A 332 -0.38 24.96 2.60
CA ASP A 332 -0.21 25.39 1.20
C ASP A 332 -1.56 25.47 0.46
N VAL A 333 -2.42 24.46 0.65
CA VAL A 333 -3.79 24.42 0.10
C VAL A 333 -4.67 25.53 0.66
N LYS A 334 -4.63 25.80 1.97
CA LYS A 334 -5.44 26.85 2.61
C LYS A 334 -5.00 28.26 2.19
N GLU A 335 -3.69 28.52 2.14
CA GLU A 335 -3.14 29.82 1.75
C GLU A 335 -3.41 30.15 0.28
N LYS A 336 -3.47 29.13 -0.59
CA LYS A 336 -3.71 29.26 -2.03
C LYS A 336 -5.16 29.01 -2.46
N GLU A 337 -6.13 29.12 -1.53
CA GLU A 337 -7.57 28.88 -1.75
C GLU A 337 -7.88 27.59 -2.55
N GLY A 338 -7.08 26.55 -2.31
CA GLY A 338 -7.10 25.30 -3.05
C GLY A 338 -8.08 24.25 -2.54
N TYR A 339 -8.19 23.17 -3.29
CA TYR A 339 -9.01 21.99 -3.02
C TYR A 339 -8.32 20.72 -3.56
N PHE A 340 -8.73 19.56 -3.09
CA PHE A 340 -8.27 18.27 -3.60
C PHE A 340 -9.28 17.66 -4.56
N THR A 341 -8.84 16.83 -5.49
CA THR A 341 -9.72 16.01 -6.36
C THR A 341 -9.16 14.59 -6.50
N PHE A 342 -10.05 13.61 -6.69
CA PHE A 342 -9.71 12.19 -6.78
C PHE A 342 -10.65 11.43 -7.74
N SER A 343 -10.21 10.25 -8.19
CA SER A 343 -10.96 9.40 -9.13
C SER A 343 -12.18 8.71 -8.50
N ASN A 344 -13.36 8.93 -9.10
CA ASN A 344 -14.59 8.22 -8.76
C ASN A 344 -14.55 6.71 -9.05
N GLU A 345 -13.72 6.29 -10.01
CA GLU A 345 -13.58 4.87 -10.37
C GLU A 345 -12.77 4.11 -9.32
N ARG A 346 -11.65 4.69 -8.87
CA ARG A 346 -10.74 4.10 -7.87
C ARG A 346 -11.26 4.22 -6.45
N PHE A 347 -12.01 5.28 -6.14
CA PHE A 347 -12.54 5.59 -4.81
C PHE A 347 -14.07 5.69 -4.81
N ASN A 348 -14.74 4.71 -5.42
CA ASN A 348 -16.21 4.62 -5.56
C ASN A 348 -16.99 4.48 -4.22
N TYR A 349 -16.28 4.38 -3.10
CA TYR A 349 -16.80 4.36 -1.74
C TYR A 349 -16.59 5.68 -0.99
N LEU A 350 -15.90 6.67 -1.60
CA LEU A 350 -15.71 8.01 -1.06
C LEU A 350 -16.55 9.10 -1.75
N ASN A 351 -17.14 8.81 -2.91
CA ASN A 351 -17.94 9.78 -3.65
C ASN A 351 -19.41 9.77 -3.24
N SER A 352 -20.05 10.94 -3.27
CA SER A 352 -21.49 11.09 -3.04
C SER A 352 -22.08 12.25 -3.83
N VAL A 353 -23.33 12.10 -4.25
CA VAL A 353 -24.10 13.15 -4.93
C VAL A 353 -24.44 14.31 -3.98
N ASN A 354 -24.59 14.00 -2.69
CA ASN A 354 -24.78 15.00 -1.64
C ASN A 354 -23.42 15.26 -0.96
N CYS A 355 -23.19 16.45 -0.43
CA CYS A 355 -21.95 16.69 0.31
C CYS A 355 -21.97 15.98 1.67
N PHE A 356 -20.79 15.57 2.14
CA PHE A 356 -20.58 15.14 3.53
C PHE A 356 -19.40 15.88 4.16
N TRP A 357 -19.47 16.08 5.48
CA TRP A 357 -18.43 16.75 6.26
C TRP A 357 -17.29 15.79 6.61
N THR A 358 -16.07 16.31 6.60
CA THR A 358 -15.02 15.86 7.52
C THR A 358 -15.00 16.82 8.72
N ASN A 359 -14.78 16.31 9.93
CA ASN A 359 -14.54 17.11 11.12
C ASN A 359 -13.09 17.64 11.09
N THR A 360 -12.81 18.53 10.15
CA THR A 360 -11.53 19.20 9.99
C THR A 360 -11.78 20.58 9.41
N GLU A 361 -11.24 21.61 10.08
CA GLU A 361 -11.46 22.98 9.64
C GLU A 361 -10.62 23.32 8.42
N TYR A 362 -11.23 23.97 7.42
CA TYR A 362 -10.49 24.62 6.34
C TYR A 362 -9.93 25.95 6.87
N ASN A 363 -10.79 26.82 7.39
CA ASN A 363 -10.41 28.05 8.11
C ASN A 363 -11.48 28.41 9.17
N GLU A 364 -11.48 29.64 9.68
CA GLU A 364 -12.44 30.09 10.70
C GLU A 364 -13.91 29.93 10.28
N SER A 365 -14.26 30.15 9.01
CA SER A 365 -15.63 30.12 8.48
C SER A 365 -15.96 28.92 7.61
N LEU A 366 -14.95 28.17 7.14
CA LEU A 366 -15.09 27.03 6.23
C LEU A 366 -14.66 25.70 6.90
N GLY A 367 -15.46 24.65 6.75
CA GLY A 367 -15.08 23.26 7.06
C GLY A 367 -14.67 22.52 5.77
N TYR A 368 -13.93 21.42 5.89
CA TYR A 368 -13.66 20.56 4.73
C TYR A 368 -14.85 19.62 4.44
N ALA A 369 -15.46 19.79 3.28
CA ALA A 369 -16.54 18.94 2.77
C ALA A 369 -16.12 18.18 1.51
N ILE A 370 -16.74 17.02 1.29
CA ILE A 370 -16.53 16.17 0.11
C ILE A 370 -17.81 16.10 -0.70
N VAL A 371 -17.71 16.19 -2.04
CA VAL A 371 -18.84 16.02 -2.98
C VAL A 371 -18.36 15.45 -4.32
N LYS A 372 -19.26 14.84 -5.09
CA LYS A 372 -19.05 14.49 -6.50
C LYS A 372 -19.05 15.76 -7.37
N GLU A 373 -18.00 15.97 -8.16
CA GLU A 373 -17.87 17.11 -9.07
C GLU A 373 -18.49 16.77 -10.44
N ASP A 374 -18.08 15.63 -11.01
CA ASP A 374 -18.62 15.07 -12.24
C ASP A 374 -18.65 13.52 -12.17
N GLU A 375 -18.93 12.82 -13.26
CA GLU A 375 -18.96 11.35 -13.29
C GLU A 375 -17.60 10.70 -13.03
N LEU A 376 -16.49 11.36 -13.35
CA LEU A 376 -15.12 10.87 -13.22
C LEU A 376 -14.45 11.29 -11.91
N ARG A 377 -14.84 12.41 -11.31
CA ARG A 377 -14.17 13.02 -10.16
C ARG A 377 -15.07 13.42 -8.99
N SER A 378 -14.48 13.35 -7.81
CA SER A 378 -14.95 14.00 -6.59
C SER A 378 -13.95 15.08 -6.16
N ILE A 379 -14.39 16.01 -5.32
CA ILE A 379 -13.58 17.09 -4.75
C ILE A 379 -13.71 17.16 -3.23
N ILE A 380 -12.65 17.64 -2.58
CA ILE A 380 -12.58 17.94 -1.14
C ILE A 380 -12.22 19.42 -1.00
N TYR A 381 -13.14 20.24 -0.48
CA TYR A 381 -13.08 21.69 -0.58
C TYR A 381 -13.57 22.38 0.69
N GLY A 382 -13.21 23.67 0.85
CA GLY A 382 -13.72 24.52 1.92
C GLY A 382 -15.18 24.93 1.68
N LYS A 383 -16.11 24.45 2.51
CA LYS A 383 -17.53 24.79 2.47
C LYS A 383 -17.94 25.59 3.72
N PRO A 384 -18.82 26.62 3.64
CA PRO A 384 -19.27 27.38 4.80
C PRO A 384 -19.83 26.52 5.92
N LYS A 385 -19.32 26.71 7.15
CA LYS A 385 -19.70 25.93 8.35
C LYS A 385 -21.19 26.05 8.73
N GLU A 386 -21.85 27.10 8.25
CA GLU A 386 -23.28 27.38 8.45
C GLU A 386 -24.20 26.55 7.52
N GLU A 387 -23.69 26.03 6.40
CA GLU A 387 -24.47 25.19 5.49
C GLU A 387 -24.59 23.74 6.00
N GLU A 388 -25.57 23.01 5.47
CA GLU A 388 -25.75 21.60 5.77
C GLU A 388 -24.95 20.70 4.82
N CYS A 389 -24.42 19.60 5.35
CA CYS A 389 -23.97 18.40 4.65
C CYS A 389 -24.26 17.17 5.51
N HIS A 390 -24.13 15.97 4.96
CA HIS A 390 -24.25 14.74 5.75
C HIS A 390 -23.10 14.59 6.75
N VAL A 391 -23.40 14.05 7.94
CA VAL A 391 -22.39 13.55 8.88
C VAL A 391 -22.20 12.06 8.64
N ILE A 392 -20.97 11.64 8.35
CA ILE A 392 -20.60 10.23 8.23
C ILE A 392 -19.54 9.93 9.30
N PRO A 393 -19.83 9.11 10.33
CA PRO A 393 -18.82 8.67 11.28
C PRO A 393 -17.87 7.67 10.64
N VAL A 394 -16.65 7.60 11.17
CA VAL A 394 -15.78 6.42 10.99
C VAL A 394 -16.15 5.39 12.07
N ILE A 395 -16.27 4.12 11.70
CA ILE A 395 -16.47 3.01 12.63
C ILE A 395 -15.13 2.31 12.89
N GLU A 396 -14.83 2.00 14.14
CA GLU A 396 -13.63 1.27 14.55
C GLU A 396 -14.06 -0.11 15.09
N VAL A 397 -13.90 -1.17 14.29
CA VAL A 397 -14.41 -2.52 14.60
C VAL A 397 -13.26 -3.45 14.97
N ASP A 398 -13.40 -4.21 16.06
CA ASP A 398 -12.46 -5.26 16.48
C ASP A 398 -12.50 -6.43 15.49
N LYS A 399 -11.34 -6.93 15.04
CA LYS A 399 -11.26 -8.06 14.08
C LYS A 399 -11.96 -9.32 14.57
N ASN A 400 -12.00 -9.57 15.88
CA ASN A 400 -12.72 -10.69 16.50
C ASN A 400 -14.25 -10.61 16.34
N ILE A 401 -14.79 -9.51 15.78
CA ILE A 401 -16.22 -9.30 15.47
C ILE A 401 -16.50 -9.52 13.96
N LEU A 402 -15.45 -9.54 13.14
CA LEU A 402 -15.50 -9.69 11.69
C LEU A 402 -15.17 -11.12 11.20
N GLU A 403 -14.57 -11.94 12.06
CA GLU A 403 -14.25 -13.37 11.87
C GLU A 403 -15.40 -14.32 12.28
#